data_AF-A0A815SW01-F1
#
_entry.id   AF-A0A815SW01-F1
#
_cell.length_a   1.000
_cell.length_b   1.000
_cell.length_c   1.000
_cell.angle_alpha   90.00
_cell.angle_beta   90.00
_cell.angle_gamma   90.00
#
_symmetry.space_group_name_H-M   'P 1'
#
loop_
_entity.id
_entity.type
_entity.pdbx_description
1 polymer ?
#
loop_
_entity_poly.entity_id
_entity_poly.type
_entity_poly.pdbx_seq_one_letter_code
_entity_poly.pdbx_strand_id
1 'polypeptide(L)'
;MSFFGNLSKKAVEKVYDLASKVEGGNDYLISATNTVNTLVKGTDPRVYLKHGNIIQFISRTSGRSIQIVLSRTNQLICNAIGGTGSQYTNACWVVISNQNGHYYFHNNNNFLGIQYGQVVIIPSSINQYPPREAEFRVHDVLGSAHAIYLESVRTPGYFIGFNWNGEPCQQIKIETREKFAQFEIHPISRWSNTQPELINTRADTFDPSAPPSYWEATNELNNQTRTDHRSN
;
A
#
# COMPACT_ATOMS: atom_id res chain seq x y z
N MET A 1 -28.86 21.12 3.95
CA MET A 1 -28.91 19.68 3.60
C MET A 1 -27.71 18.97 4.23
N SER A 2 -27.89 18.06 5.19
CA SER A 2 -26.90 17.00 5.50
C SER A 2 -27.49 15.82 6.30
N PHE A 3 -28.76 15.45 6.05
CA PHE A 3 -29.42 14.33 6.73
C PHE A 3 -28.61 13.01 6.61
N PHE A 4 -27.94 12.80 5.48
CA PHE A 4 -27.12 11.61 5.22
C PHE A 4 -25.78 11.58 5.98
N GLY A 5 -25.20 12.73 6.33
CA GLY A 5 -23.91 12.79 7.04
C GLY A 5 -24.00 12.37 8.50
N ASN A 6 -25.15 12.60 9.15
CA ASN A 6 -25.38 12.20 10.54
C ASN A 6 -25.79 10.72 10.68
N LEU A 7 -26.41 10.15 9.64
CA LEU A 7 -26.81 8.75 9.61
C LEU A 7 -25.59 7.81 9.45
N SER A 8 -24.63 8.16 8.58
CA SER A 8 -23.40 7.37 8.43
C SER A 8 -22.56 7.40 9.70
N LYS A 9 -22.42 8.56 10.35
CA LYS A 9 -21.62 8.72 11.57
C LYS A 9 -22.16 7.88 12.73
N LYS A 10 -23.49 7.89 12.96
CA LYS A 10 -24.12 7.07 14.01
C LYS A 10 -24.03 5.56 13.73
N ALA A 11 -24.13 5.15 12.46
CA ALA A 11 -23.97 3.76 12.08
C ALA A 11 -22.53 3.27 12.31
N VAL A 12 -21.54 4.08 11.92
CA VAL A 12 -20.10 3.83 12.14
C VAL A 12 -19.75 3.71 13.62
N GLU A 13 -20.24 4.63 14.46
CA GLU A 13 -20.02 4.59 15.92
C GLU A 13 -20.58 3.30 16.55
N LYS A 14 -21.77 2.88 16.12
CA LYS A 14 -22.43 1.67 16.63
C LYS A 14 -21.71 0.38 16.22
N VAL A 15 -21.18 0.33 14.99
CA VAL A 15 -20.38 -0.81 14.50
C VAL A 15 -19.11 -1.01 15.32
N TYR A 16 -18.40 0.08 15.62
CA TYR A 16 -17.19 0.00 16.45
C TYR A 16 -17.48 -0.42 17.89
N ASP A 17 -18.56 0.08 18.50
CA ASP A 17 -18.96 -0.28 19.87
C ASP A 17 -19.42 -1.74 19.99
N LEU A 18 -19.96 -2.31 18.91
CA LEU A 18 -20.27 -3.73 18.82
C LEU A 18 -19.00 -4.58 18.66
N ALA A 19 -18.07 -4.15 17.82
CA ALA A 19 -16.85 -4.91 17.58
C ALA A 19 -15.90 -4.97 18.79
N SER A 20 -15.86 -3.92 19.62
CA SER A 20 -15.04 -3.92 20.84
C SER A 20 -15.55 -4.87 21.92
N LYS A 21 -16.77 -5.41 21.76
CA LYS A 21 -17.45 -6.26 22.77
C LYS A 21 -17.46 -7.75 22.41
N VAL A 22 -16.84 -8.18 21.31
CA VAL A 22 -16.94 -9.56 20.81
C VAL A 22 -15.56 -10.14 20.49
N GLU A 23 -15.29 -11.38 20.95
CA GLU A 23 -14.14 -12.17 20.53
C GLU A 23 -14.20 -12.42 19.01
N GLY A 24 -13.16 -12.06 18.26
CA GLY A 24 -13.20 -12.02 16.79
C GLY A 24 -13.71 -10.69 16.20
N GLY A 25 -13.84 -9.65 17.04
CA GLY A 25 -14.32 -8.32 16.64
C GLY A 25 -13.57 -7.67 15.46
N ASN A 26 -12.32 -8.04 15.20
CA ASN A 26 -11.57 -7.56 14.03
C ASN A 26 -12.17 -8.04 12.71
N ASP A 27 -12.60 -9.31 12.62
CA ASP A 27 -13.24 -9.84 11.41
C ASP A 27 -14.62 -9.20 11.20
N TYR A 28 -15.32 -8.91 12.30
CA TYR A 28 -16.58 -8.18 12.28
C TYR A 28 -16.40 -6.71 11.85
N LEU A 29 -15.31 -6.06 12.28
CA LEU A 29 -14.93 -4.72 11.80
C LEU A 29 -14.62 -4.73 10.33
N ILE A 30 -13.87 -5.72 9.84
CA ILE A 30 -13.55 -5.84 8.41
C ILE A 30 -14.84 -6.02 7.60
N SER A 31 -15.73 -6.92 8.02
CA SER A 31 -17.02 -7.18 7.35
C SER A 31 -17.95 -5.96 7.36
N ALA A 32 -18.10 -5.31 8.51
CA ALA A 32 -18.92 -4.12 8.64
C ALA A 32 -18.31 -2.90 7.93
N THR A 33 -16.97 -2.80 7.89
CA THR A 33 -16.26 -1.81 7.07
C THR A 33 -16.53 -2.00 5.60
N ASN A 34 -16.43 -3.22 5.10
CA ASN A 34 -16.77 -3.53 3.71
C ASN A 34 -18.24 -3.18 3.41
N THR A 35 -19.17 -3.47 4.32
CA THR A 35 -20.61 -3.18 4.13
C THR A 35 -20.93 -1.69 4.21
N VAL A 36 -20.33 -0.94 5.14
CA VAL A 36 -20.52 0.52 5.22
C VAL A 36 -19.88 1.20 4.02
N ASN A 37 -18.70 0.75 3.59
CA ASN A 37 -18.01 1.34 2.45
C ASN A 37 -18.70 1.03 1.12
N THR A 38 -19.39 -0.11 0.96
CA THR A 38 -20.24 -0.35 -0.24
C THR A 38 -21.46 0.57 -0.28
N LEU A 39 -21.95 1.05 0.87
CA LEU A 39 -23.05 2.01 0.95
C LEU A 39 -22.61 3.46 0.68
N VAL A 40 -21.33 3.78 0.89
CA VAL A 40 -20.75 5.08 0.54
C VAL A 40 -20.34 5.03 -0.94
N LYS A 41 -21.04 5.77 -1.81
CA LYS A 41 -20.71 5.83 -3.25
C LYS A 41 -19.26 6.28 -3.45
N GLY A 42 -18.40 5.39 -3.95
CA GLY A 42 -17.01 5.69 -4.29
C GLY A 42 -16.32 4.51 -4.95
N THR A 43 -15.25 4.79 -5.70
CA THR A 43 -14.41 3.74 -6.28
C THR A 43 -13.51 3.16 -5.19
N ASP A 44 -13.51 1.83 -5.05
CA ASP A 44 -12.61 1.12 -4.14
C ASP A 44 -11.15 1.54 -4.42
N PRO A 45 -10.45 2.14 -3.43
CA PRO A 45 -9.09 2.64 -3.61
C PRO A 45 -8.09 1.52 -3.98
N ARG A 46 -8.40 0.25 -3.68
CA ARG A 46 -7.57 -0.91 -4.07
C ARG A 46 -7.48 -1.12 -5.57
N VAL A 47 -8.40 -0.56 -6.37
CA VAL A 47 -8.32 -0.64 -7.85
C VAL A 47 -7.02 -0.03 -8.39
N TYR A 48 -6.43 0.90 -7.65
CA TYR A 48 -5.18 1.57 -7.98
C TYR A 48 -3.94 0.84 -7.45
N LEU A 49 -4.10 -0.12 -6.54
CA LEU A 49 -3.01 -0.87 -5.91
C LEU A 49 -2.61 -2.12 -6.69
N LYS A 50 -2.65 -2.05 -8.03
CA LYS A 50 -2.18 -3.15 -8.88
C LYS A 50 -0.65 -3.09 -9.03
N HIS A 51 0.00 -4.24 -9.09
CA HIS A 51 1.43 -4.33 -9.36
C HIS A 51 1.83 -3.47 -10.57
N GLY A 52 2.90 -2.68 -10.43
CA GLY A 52 3.43 -1.79 -11.46
C GLY A 52 2.72 -0.44 -11.60
N ASN A 53 1.56 -0.23 -10.95
CA ASN A 53 0.93 1.09 -10.96
C ASN A 53 1.79 2.12 -10.20
N ILE A 54 1.66 3.38 -10.63
CA ILE A 54 2.27 4.52 -9.94
C ILE A 54 1.18 5.35 -9.28
N ILE A 55 1.33 5.57 -7.98
CA ILE A 55 0.38 6.29 -7.14
C ILE A 55 1.04 7.36 -6.29
N GLN A 56 0.25 8.24 -5.70
CA GLN A 56 0.63 9.10 -4.59
C GLN A 56 -0.32 8.85 -3.41
N PHE A 57 0.23 8.77 -2.21
CA PHE A 57 -0.58 8.76 -0.99
C PHE A 57 -0.75 10.19 -0.49
N ILE A 58 -2.00 10.64 -0.40
CA ILE A 58 -2.34 11.96 0.13
C ILE A 58 -2.73 11.80 1.60
N SER A 59 -1.94 12.36 2.51
CA SER A 59 -2.28 12.37 3.94
C SER A 59 -3.55 13.19 4.15
N ARG A 60 -4.57 12.60 4.78
CA ARG A 60 -5.80 13.35 5.11
C ARG A 60 -5.60 14.41 6.17
N THR A 61 -4.49 14.36 6.91
CA THR A 61 -4.19 15.31 7.97
C THR A 61 -3.46 16.55 7.46
N SER A 62 -2.49 16.39 6.56
CA SER A 62 -1.81 17.55 5.95
C SER A 62 -2.43 18.00 4.62
N GLY A 63 -3.21 17.15 3.96
CA GLY A 63 -3.73 17.40 2.61
C GLY A 63 -2.64 17.36 1.52
N ARG A 64 -1.47 16.78 1.84
CA ARG A 64 -0.28 16.77 0.99
C ARG A 64 0.17 15.33 0.73
N SER A 65 0.90 15.12 -0.35
CA SER A 65 1.42 13.80 -0.68
C SER A 65 2.62 13.43 0.19
N ILE A 66 2.73 12.14 0.52
CA ILE A 66 3.95 11.62 1.16
C ILE A 66 5.06 11.52 0.10
N GLN A 67 6.24 12.00 0.46
CA GLN A 67 7.39 12.03 -0.42
C GLN A 67 8.69 11.73 0.31
N ILE A 68 9.68 11.28 -0.46
CA ILE A 68 11.06 11.16 0.01
C ILE A 68 11.70 12.55 0.01
N VAL A 69 12.30 12.93 1.13
CA VAL A 69 13.10 14.15 1.27
C VAL A 69 14.42 13.85 1.97
N LEU A 70 15.40 14.73 1.77
CA LEU A 70 16.67 14.67 2.49
C LEU A 70 16.55 15.44 3.81
N SER A 71 16.86 14.79 4.92
CA SER A 71 16.94 15.43 6.23
C SER A 71 18.16 16.37 6.33
N ARG A 72 18.23 17.17 7.39
CA ARG A 72 19.42 17.98 7.72
C ARG A 72 20.68 17.14 7.96
N THR A 73 20.53 15.86 8.25
CA THR A 73 21.61 14.89 8.48
C THR A 73 21.95 14.08 7.23
N ASN A 74 21.49 14.49 6.05
CA ASN A 74 21.65 13.78 4.78
C ASN A 74 21.06 12.36 4.77
N GLN A 75 20.04 12.12 5.59
CA GLN A 75 19.31 10.85 5.60
C GLN A 75 18.03 11.00 4.78
N LEU A 76 17.68 9.98 4.00
CA LEU A 76 16.37 9.93 3.34
C LEU A 76 15.29 9.68 4.39
N ILE A 77 14.29 10.56 4.40
CA ILE A 77 13.13 10.46 5.30
C ILE A 77 11.84 10.60 4.47
N CYS A 78 10.74 10.12 5.04
CA CYS A 78 9.42 10.29 4.45
C CYS A 78 8.70 11.44 5.15
N ASN A 79 8.19 12.42 4.40
CA ASN A 79 7.35 13.51 4.91
C ASN A 79 6.11 13.69 4.01
N ALA A 80 4.98 14.06 4.61
CA ALA A 80 3.73 14.41 3.93
C ALA A 80 3.65 15.92 3.61
N ILE A 81 4.61 16.43 2.83
CA ILE A 81 4.67 17.84 2.39
C ILE A 81 4.71 17.97 0.84
N GLY A 82 4.68 16.85 0.13
CA GLY A 82 4.75 16.81 -1.34
C GLY A 82 3.50 17.39 -2.01
N GLY A 83 3.64 17.74 -3.28
CA GLY A 83 2.51 18.15 -4.13
C GLY A 83 1.83 16.97 -4.81
N THR A 84 0.73 17.24 -5.50
CA THR A 84 -0.06 16.22 -6.21
C THR A 84 0.16 16.32 -7.72
N GLY A 85 0.39 15.20 -8.39
CA GLY A 85 0.62 15.11 -9.84
C GLY A 85 1.98 14.50 -10.20
N SER A 86 2.13 14.09 -11.46
CA SER A 86 3.27 13.31 -11.97
C SER A 86 4.61 14.05 -11.90
N GLN A 87 4.59 15.38 -11.87
CA GLN A 87 5.78 16.22 -11.76
C GLN A 87 6.45 16.13 -10.37
N TYR A 88 5.75 15.67 -9.34
CA TYR A 88 6.29 15.48 -7.99
C TYR A 88 6.88 14.07 -7.86
N THR A 89 7.98 13.82 -8.56
CA THR A 89 8.58 12.48 -8.70
C THR A 89 8.93 11.82 -7.37
N ASN A 90 9.39 12.58 -6.38
CA ASN A 90 9.70 12.07 -5.03
C ASN A 90 8.47 11.65 -4.23
N ALA A 91 7.27 12.02 -4.67
CA ALA A 91 6.00 11.62 -4.07
C ALA A 91 5.36 10.42 -4.77
N CYS A 92 5.88 10.01 -5.93
CA CYS A 92 5.35 8.90 -6.72
C CYS A 92 5.87 7.57 -6.17
N TRP A 93 4.97 6.63 -5.96
CA TRP A 93 5.27 5.29 -5.44
C TRP A 93 4.83 4.24 -6.44
N VAL A 94 5.75 3.36 -6.81
CA VAL A 94 5.45 2.15 -7.58
C VAL A 94 4.92 1.10 -6.63
N VAL A 95 3.79 0.51 -6.98
CA VAL A 95 3.13 -0.54 -6.21
C VAL A 95 3.69 -1.91 -6.58
N ILE A 96 4.09 -2.68 -5.58
CA ILE A 96 4.38 -4.11 -5.72
C ILE A 96 3.36 -4.86 -4.85
N SER A 97 2.43 -5.57 -5.47
CA SER A 97 1.51 -6.48 -4.76
C SER A 97 2.06 -7.90 -4.79
N ASN A 98 1.97 -8.62 -3.67
CA ASN A 98 2.30 -10.05 -3.60
C ASN A 98 1.04 -10.93 -3.63
N GLN A 99 1.24 -12.26 -3.74
CA GLN A 99 0.15 -13.23 -3.81
C GLN A 99 -0.68 -13.33 -2.51
N ASN A 100 -0.14 -12.85 -1.38
CA ASN A 100 -0.81 -12.86 -0.08
C ASN A 100 -1.68 -11.60 0.14
N GLY A 101 -1.82 -10.74 -0.88
CA GLY A 101 -2.56 -9.48 -0.74
C GLY A 101 -1.85 -8.42 0.09
N HIS A 102 -0.53 -8.56 0.29
CA HIS A 102 0.31 -7.53 0.89
C HIS A 102 0.97 -6.68 -0.18
N TYR A 103 1.41 -5.49 0.23
CA TYR A 103 1.92 -4.47 -0.66
C TYR A 103 3.27 -3.93 -0.19
N TYR A 104 4.11 -3.60 -1.17
CA TYR A 104 5.31 -2.80 -0.99
C TYR A 104 5.20 -1.57 -1.87
N PHE A 105 5.80 -0.48 -1.43
CA PHE A 105 5.78 0.80 -2.13
C PHE A 105 7.20 1.32 -2.24
N HIS A 106 7.66 1.57 -3.47
CA HIS A 106 9.01 2.06 -3.68
C HIS A 106 9.09 3.25 -4.62
N ASN A 107 10.15 4.03 -4.47
CA ASN A 107 10.55 5.11 -5.34
C ASN A 107 12.06 5.02 -5.55
N ASN A 108 12.51 4.70 -6.77
CA ASN A 108 13.93 4.56 -7.12
C ASN A 108 14.71 3.64 -6.16
N ASN A 109 14.21 2.41 -5.95
CA ASN A 109 14.73 1.41 -5.01
C ASN A 109 14.73 1.82 -3.52
N ASN A 110 14.07 2.92 -3.16
CA ASN A 110 13.82 3.30 -1.78
C ASN A 110 12.42 2.87 -1.38
N PHE A 111 12.33 2.00 -0.39
CA PHE A 111 11.07 1.43 0.07
C PHE A 111 10.50 2.22 1.25
N LEU A 112 9.20 2.48 1.23
CA LEU A 112 8.48 2.92 2.41
C LEU A 112 8.43 1.77 3.41
N GLY A 113 8.73 2.03 4.68
CA GLY A 113 8.71 0.98 5.70
C GLY A 113 8.41 1.49 7.10
N ILE A 114 8.23 0.53 8.01
CA ILE A 114 8.18 0.78 9.45
C ILE A 114 9.28 -0.02 10.12
N GLN A 115 10.18 0.67 10.83
CA GLN A 115 11.24 0.06 11.61
C GLN A 115 11.20 0.61 13.03
N TYR A 116 11.14 -0.28 14.03
CA TYR A 116 11.03 0.09 15.45
C TYR A 116 9.88 1.09 15.74
N GLY A 117 8.76 0.94 15.01
CA GLY A 117 7.59 1.81 15.12
C GLY A 117 7.74 3.19 14.47
N GLN A 118 8.82 3.44 13.72
CA GLN A 118 9.05 4.70 13.01
C GLN A 118 8.87 4.50 11.51
N VAL A 119 8.27 5.51 10.85
CA VAL A 119 8.22 5.57 9.39
C VAL A 119 9.63 5.82 8.87
N VAL A 120 10.11 4.93 8.01
CA VAL A 120 11.48 4.99 7.46
C VAL A 120 11.46 4.83 5.95
N ILE A 121 12.53 5.33 5.33
CA ILE A 121 12.88 5.00 3.95
C ILE A 121 14.01 3.98 4.00
N ILE A 122 13.78 2.83 3.39
CA ILE A 122 14.71 1.70 3.40
C ILE A 122 15.32 1.56 2.00
N PRO A 123 16.58 1.94 1.80
CA PRO A 123 17.27 1.70 0.54
C PRO A 123 17.40 0.19 0.29
N SER A 124 17.10 -0.24 -0.94
CA SER A 124 17.36 -1.60 -1.41
C SER A 124 18.17 -1.54 -2.71
N SER A 125 18.83 -2.65 -3.05
CA SER A 125 19.48 -2.78 -4.36
C SER A 125 18.51 -3.39 -5.38
N ILE A 126 18.79 -3.17 -6.67
CA ILE A 126 17.92 -3.56 -7.81
C ILE A 126 17.60 -5.07 -7.84
N ASN A 127 18.45 -5.90 -7.23
CA ASN A 127 18.34 -7.36 -7.27
C ASN A 127 17.99 -7.98 -5.90
N GLN A 128 17.57 -7.17 -4.93
CA GLN A 128 17.19 -7.65 -3.62
C GLN A 128 15.67 -7.70 -3.48
N TYR A 129 15.19 -8.75 -2.81
CA TYR A 129 13.81 -8.80 -2.36
C TYR A 129 13.47 -7.56 -1.53
N PRO A 130 12.24 -7.03 -1.64
CA PRO A 130 11.79 -5.95 -0.79
C PRO A 130 12.04 -6.25 0.69
N PRO A 131 12.52 -5.28 1.49
CA PRO A 131 12.73 -5.46 2.92
C PRO A 131 11.43 -5.90 3.62
N ARG A 132 11.53 -6.78 4.62
CA ARG A 132 10.34 -7.26 5.37
C ARG A 132 9.64 -6.12 6.12
N GLU A 133 10.40 -5.13 6.55
CA GLU A 133 9.94 -3.90 7.20
C GLU A 133 9.11 -2.99 6.26
N ALA A 134 9.16 -3.23 4.95
CA ALA A 134 8.44 -2.50 3.92
C ALA A 134 7.14 -3.18 3.46
N GLU A 135 6.74 -4.27 4.11
CA GLU A 135 5.53 -5.02 3.77
C GLU A 135 4.32 -4.51 4.53
N PHE A 136 3.24 -4.19 3.80
CA PHE A 136 2.01 -3.61 4.35
C PHE A 136 0.75 -4.41 4.02
N ARG A 137 -0.18 -4.44 4.98
CA ARG A 137 -1.60 -4.68 4.73
C ARG A 137 -2.31 -3.35 4.53
N VAL A 138 -3.28 -3.34 3.61
CA VAL A 138 -4.09 -2.16 3.31
C VAL A 138 -5.50 -2.36 3.85
N HIS A 139 -5.85 -1.56 4.84
CA HIS A 139 -7.17 -1.57 5.46
C HIS A 139 -7.97 -0.38 4.98
N ASP A 140 -9.27 -0.57 4.80
CA ASP A 140 -10.15 0.56 4.53
C ASP A 140 -10.46 1.31 5.82
N VAL A 141 -10.66 2.62 5.70
CA VAL A 141 -11.16 3.44 6.80
C VAL A 141 -12.67 3.27 6.89
N LEU A 142 -13.20 2.87 8.04
CA LEU A 142 -14.65 2.74 8.23
C LEU A 142 -15.36 4.08 8.03
N GLY A 143 -16.39 4.08 7.18
CA GLY A 143 -17.17 5.29 6.87
C GLY A 143 -16.50 6.21 5.85
N SER A 144 -15.48 5.73 5.14
CA SER A 144 -14.83 6.44 4.05
C SER A 144 -14.70 5.52 2.83
N ALA A 145 -15.20 5.96 1.68
CA ALA A 145 -15.05 5.21 0.43
C ALA A 145 -13.69 5.40 -0.26
N HIS A 146 -12.83 6.31 0.24
CA HIS A 146 -11.63 6.74 -0.47
C HIS A 146 -10.35 6.66 0.36
N ALA A 147 -10.47 6.35 1.65
CA ALA A 147 -9.35 6.41 2.57
C ALA A 147 -8.93 5.03 3.04
N ILE A 148 -7.63 4.85 3.21
CA ILE A 148 -7.00 3.62 3.65
C ILE A 148 -6.02 3.86 4.80
N TYR A 149 -5.69 2.78 5.49
CA TYR A 149 -4.56 2.66 6.41
C TYR A 149 -3.51 1.70 5.84
N LEU A 150 -2.23 1.97 6.12
CA LEU A 150 -1.11 1.10 5.80
C LEU A 150 -0.58 0.47 7.11
N GLU A 151 -0.94 -0.79 7.39
CA GLU A 151 -0.49 -1.54 8.56
C GLU A 151 0.79 -2.31 8.24
N SER A 152 1.80 -2.26 9.10
CA SER A 152 2.98 -3.11 8.97
C SER A 152 2.64 -4.59 9.19
N VAL A 153 3.06 -5.44 8.25
CA VAL A 153 3.00 -6.91 8.43
C VAL A 153 4.02 -7.37 9.46
N ARG A 154 5.22 -6.77 9.46
CA ARG A 154 6.32 -7.13 10.36
C ARG A 154 6.03 -6.78 11.82
N THR A 155 5.32 -5.68 12.06
CA THR A 155 4.92 -5.25 13.40
C THR A 155 3.43 -4.90 13.40
N PRO A 156 2.54 -5.91 13.50
CA PRO A 156 1.10 -5.69 13.46
C PRO A 156 0.61 -4.68 14.50
N GLY A 157 -0.41 -3.91 14.14
CA GLY A 157 -0.92 -2.78 14.91
C GLY A 157 -0.14 -1.47 14.75
N TYR A 158 0.98 -1.47 14.00
CA TYR A 158 1.70 -0.24 13.66
C TYR A 158 1.34 0.23 12.25
N PHE A 159 1.17 1.54 12.13
CA PHE A 159 0.68 2.15 10.90
C PHE A 159 1.54 3.33 10.46
N ILE A 160 1.52 3.65 9.17
CA ILE A 160 2.11 4.88 8.66
C ILE A 160 1.20 6.06 9.04
N GLY A 161 1.79 7.17 9.47
CA GLY A 161 1.02 8.39 9.71
C GLY A 161 1.88 9.63 9.89
N PHE A 162 1.25 10.78 9.66
CA PHE A 162 1.90 12.09 9.61
C PHE A 162 1.06 13.13 10.34
N ASN A 163 1.72 14.02 11.07
CA ASN A 163 1.07 15.14 11.74
C ASN A 163 0.63 16.21 10.72
N TRP A 164 0.02 17.29 11.21
CA TRP A 164 -0.46 18.40 10.38
C TRP A 164 0.66 19.19 9.67
N ASN A 165 1.89 19.14 10.19
CA ASN A 165 3.09 19.68 9.54
C ASN A 165 3.63 18.76 8.44
N GLY A 166 3.09 17.56 8.31
CA GLY A 166 3.57 16.55 7.39
C GLY A 166 4.81 15.80 7.87
N GLU A 167 5.14 15.89 9.15
CA GLU A 167 6.23 15.10 9.74
C GLU A 167 5.70 13.72 10.16
N PRO A 168 6.50 12.65 10.04
CA PRO A 168 6.08 11.31 10.44
C PRO A 168 5.84 11.25 11.95
N CYS A 169 4.71 10.69 12.37
CA CYS A 169 4.50 10.44 13.79
C CYS A 169 5.31 9.21 14.23
N GLN A 170 5.77 9.22 15.48
CA GLN A 170 6.51 8.10 16.06
C GLN A 170 5.57 7.11 16.74
N GLN A 171 5.91 5.82 16.64
CA GLN A 171 5.28 4.73 17.39
C GLN A 171 3.76 4.72 17.32
N ILE A 172 3.25 4.86 16.10
CA ILE A 172 1.82 4.88 15.85
C ILE A 172 1.28 3.47 16.05
N LYS A 173 0.75 3.20 17.25
CA LYS A 173 -0.10 2.05 17.53
C LYS A 173 -1.54 2.53 17.53
N ILE A 174 -2.23 2.43 16.39
CA ILE A 174 -3.56 3.06 16.26
C ILE A 174 -4.62 2.17 16.88
N GLU A 175 -5.44 2.76 17.73
CA GLU A 175 -6.80 2.31 18.01
C GLU A 175 -7.74 2.79 16.87
N THR A 176 -7.55 2.26 15.64
CA THR A 176 -8.36 2.41 14.40
C THR A 176 -9.07 3.72 14.00
N ARG A 177 -8.86 4.87 14.65
CA ARG A 177 -9.67 6.10 14.43
C ARG A 177 -8.90 7.36 14.03
N GLU A 178 -7.59 7.31 13.95
CA GLU A 178 -6.80 8.54 13.91
C GLU A 178 -6.54 9.02 12.47
N LYS A 179 -7.00 10.25 12.18
CA LYS A 179 -6.90 10.88 10.86
C LYS A 179 -5.45 11.00 10.35
N PHE A 180 -4.47 11.07 11.25
CA PHE A 180 -3.07 11.24 10.89
C PHE A 180 -2.49 10.03 10.15
N ALA A 181 -3.14 8.86 10.21
CA ALA A 181 -2.73 7.66 9.50
C ALA A 181 -3.59 7.31 8.29
N GLN A 182 -4.56 8.18 7.96
CA GLN A 182 -5.47 7.95 6.85
C GLN A 182 -4.90 8.57 5.57
N PHE A 183 -4.91 7.79 4.49
CA PHE A 183 -4.45 8.22 3.19
C PHE A 183 -5.53 8.08 2.14
N GLU A 184 -5.62 9.05 1.24
CA GLU A 184 -6.33 8.90 -0.03
C GLU A 184 -5.32 8.53 -1.13
N ILE A 185 -5.71 7.67 -2.06
CA ILE A 185 -4.85 7.27 -3.18
C ILE A 185 -5.14 8.14 -4.39
N HIS A 186 -4.12 8.84 -4.88
CA HIS A 186 -4.17 9.58 -6.13
C HIS A 186 -3.40 8.79 -7.22
N PRO A 187 -4.08 8.27 -8.25
CA PRO A 187 -3.42 7.54 -9.32
C PRO A 187 -2.64 8.49 -10.24
N ILE A 188 -1.38 8.16 -10.54
CA ILE A 188 -0.54 8.93 -11.46
C ILE A 188 -0.51 8.30 -12.84
N SER A 189 -0.16 7.02 -12.91
CA SER A 189 -0.23 6.23 -14.13
C SER A 189 -0.73 4.84 -13.79
N ARG A 190 -1.55 4.31 -14.69
CA ARG A 190 -1.91 2.90 -14.65
C ARG A 190 -0.89 2.15 -15.47
N TRP A 191 -0.49 0.97 -15.01
CA TRP A 191 0.09 0.00 -15.92
C TRP A 191 -0.96 -0.32 -16.98
N SER A 192 -0.79 0.22 -18.19
CA SER A 192 -1.59 -0.19 -19.33
C SER A 192 -1.09 -1.56 -19.77
N ASN A 193 -1.99 -2.53 -19.98
CA ASN A 193 -1.67 -3.84 -20.56
C ASN A 193 -1.11 -3.75 -22.01
N THR A 194 -0.84 -2.57 -22.54
CA THR A 194 0.05 -2.41 -23.69
C THR A 194 1.48 -2.69 -23.23
N GLN A 195 1.88 -3.96 -23.37
CA GLN A 195 3.27 -4.26 -23.70
C GLN A 195 3.72 -3.28 -24.81
N PRO A 196 4.97 -2.79 -24.82
CA PRO A 196 5.52 -2.31 -26.07
C PRO A 196 5.33 -3.43 -27.10
N GLU A 197 4.72 -3.12 -28.24
CA GLU A 197 4.65 -4.06 -29.36
C GLU A 197 6.06 -4.59 -29.61
N LEU A 198 6.29 -5.84 -29.19
CA LEU A 198 7.34 -6.63 -29.79
C LEU A 198 6.97 -6.69 -31.26
N ILE A 199 7.78 -6.02 -32.08
CA ILE A 199 7.71 -6.09 -33.53
C ILE A 199 7.55 -7.56 -33.88
N ASN A 200 6.43 -7.83 -34.55
CA ASN A 200 5.93 -9.15 -34.87
C ASN A 200 6.85 -9.78 -35.96
N THR A 201 8.04 -10.24 -35.58
CA THR A 201 8.82 -11.17 -36.41
C THR A 201 8.38 -12.58 -36.08
N ARG A 202 7.43 -13.06 -36.89
CA ARG A 202 7.10 -14.45 -37.22
C ARG A 202 7.53 -15.51 -36.19
N ALA A 203 6.51 -16.13 -35.60
CA ALA A 203 6.58 -17.41 -34.92
C ALA A 203 7.16 -18.50 -35.85
N ASP A 204 8.48 -18.71 -35.79
CA ASP A 204 9.15 -19.95 -36.20
C ASP A 204 10.57 -20.13 -35.59
N THR A 205 10.99 -19.29 -34.65
CA THR A 205 12.25 -19.50 -33.91
C THR A 205 12.00 -19.42 -32.41
N PHE A 206 11.79 -20.57 -31.79
CA PHE A 206 12.00 -20.72 -30.35
C PHE A 206 13.48 -20.49 -30.08
N ASP A 207 13.83 -19.34 -29.51
CA ASP A 207 15.17 -19.04 -29.02
C ASP A 207 15.24 -19.37 -27.52
N PRO A 208 15.81 -20.52 -27.14
CA PRO A 208 15.99 -20.90 -25.74
C PRO A 208 16.98 -20.00 -24.98
N SER A 209 17.59 -19.00 -25.62
CA SER A 209 18.50 -18.04 -24.99
C SER A 209 17.85 -16.72 -24.56
N ALA A 210 16.55 -16.53 -24.84
CA ALA A 210 15.81 -15.38 -24.32
C ALA A 210 15.57 -15.55 -22.80
N PRO A 211 15.99 -14.60 -21.94
CA PRO A 211 15.80 -14.74 -20.50
C PRO A 211 14.31 -14.71 -20.13
N PRO A 212 13.84 -15.58 -19.22
CA PRO A 212 12.47 -15.54 -18.74
C PRO A 212 12.14 -14.17 -18.13
N SER A 213 10.89 -13.75 -18.24
CA SER A 213 10.46 -12.59 -17.44
C SER A 213 10.68 -12.90 -15.95
N TYR A 214 11.26 -11.94 -15.21
CA TYR A 214 11.92 -12.19 -13.90
C TYR A 214 11.02 -12.88 -12.86
N TRP A 215 9.70 -12.74 -12.96
CA TRP A 215 8.75 -13.34 -12.02
C TRP A 215 8.33 -14.77 -12.38
N GLU A 216 8.38 -15.15 -13.66
CA GLU A 216 8.11 -16.53 -14.10
C GLU A 216 9.24 -17.47 -13.64
N ALA A 217 10.49 -17.01 -13.69
CA ALA A 217 11.66 -17.78 -13.23
C ALA A 217 11.60 -18.11 -11.73
N THR A 218 11.07 -17.22 -10.88
CA THR A 218 10.98 -17.47 -9.43
C THR A 218 9.89 -18.45 -9.02
N ASN A 219 8.85 -18.64 -9.85
CA ASN A 219 7.81 -19.63 -9.60
C ASN A 219 8.22 -21.02 -10.07
N GLU A 220 9.00 -21.12 -11.15
CA GLU A 220 9.53 -22.40 -11.64
C GLU A 220 10.59 -22.98 -10.69
N LEU A 221 11.51 -22.15 -10.19
CA LEU A 221 12.55 -22.59 -9.27
C LEU A 221 11.99 -23.14 -7.94
N ASN A 222 10.96 -22.49 -7.40
CA ASN A 222 10.31 -22.91 -6.14
C ASN A 222 9.42 -24.17 -6.30
N ASN A 223 8.91 -24.43 -7.51
CA ASN A 223 8.16 -25.66 -7.78
C ASN A 223 9.09 -26.87 -7.98
N GLN A 224 10.29 -26.67 -8.54
CA GLN A 224 11.30 -27.72 -8.64
C GLN A 224 11.88 -28.14 -7.28
N THR A 225 12.11 -27.21 -6.36
CA THR A 225 12.61 -27.58 -5.01
C THR A 225 11.57 -28.31 -4.15
N ARG A 226 10.27 -28.20 -4.49
CA ARG A 226 9.18 -28.89 -3.77
C ARG A 226 8.95 -30.32 -4.24
N THR A 227 9.29 -30.65 -5.48
CA THR A 227 9.20 -32.03 -5.99
C THR A 227 10.35 -32.90 -5.50
N ASP A 228 11.51 -32.33 -5.20
CA ASP A 228 12.71 -33.09 -4.82
C ASP A 228 12.73 -33.52 -3.33
N HIS A 229 11.84 -32.98 -2.49
CA HIS A 229 11.72 -33.37 -1.07
C HIS A 229 10.54 -34.30 -0.75
N ARG A 230 9.87 -34.87 -1.76
CA ARG A 230 8.85 -35.94 -1.58
C ARG A 230 9.30 -37.32 -2.07
N SER A 231 10.56 -37.46 -2.46
CA SER A 231 11.14 -38.73 -2.89
C SER A 231 12.34 -39.06 -1.98
N ASN A 232 12.04 -39.57 -0.79
CA ASN A 232 12.87 -40.48 0.00
C ASN A 232 12.03 -41.08 1.14
#